data_AF-A0A2K2U1K4-F1
#
_entry.id   AF-A0A2K2U1K4-F1
#
_cell.length_a   1.000
_cell.length_b   1.000
_cell.length_c   1.000
_cell.angle_alpha   90.00
_cell.angle_beta   90.00
_cell.angle_gamma   90.00
#
_symmetry.space_group_name_H-M   'P 1'
#
loop_
_entity.id
_entity.type
_entity.pdbx_description
1 polymer ?
#
loop_
_entity_poly.entity_id
_entity_poly.type
_entity_poly.pdbx_seq_one_letter_code
_entity_poly.pdbx_strand_id
1 'polypeptide(L)'
;GLGANACTVDIDEEQDKILRIRPFHFDEHQTPEELNAWKLEARGKTFEPGFKTLISPLSLCYKKRVYSKNRIPYPMKRVDWDPNGERHPETRGTSGYERISWDEAAQIVAGEIKRMHDEYSPEAILCEIDGHGETKVVHAAHGCITQLLDLCGGFTLQARQPDSWEGWYWGAKHVWGMDPLGQQNQQNNVIKDISEHGDAVLFLGCDPETTPLGWGGYMASRLCY
;
A
#
# COMPACT_ATOMS: atom_id res chain seq x y z
N GLY A 1 2.53 0.44 10.85
CA GLY A 1 2.34 -0.20 9.53
C GLY A 1 3.58 -0.89 8.98
N LEU A 2 4.79 -0.35 9.19
CA LEU A 2 6.02 -0.79 8.49
C LEU A 2 6.52 -2.23 8.76
N GLY A 3 5.85 -3.02 9.62
CA GLY A 3 6.27 -4.40 9.95
C GLY A 3 5.24 -5.50 9.66
N ALA A 4 3.97 -5.17 9.38
CA ALA A 4 2.92 -6.19 9.23
C ALA A 4 3.11 -7.09 7.99
N ASN A 5 3.83 -6.59 6.98
CA ASN A 5 4.13 -7.31 5.74
C ASN A 5 5.60 -7.71 5.61
N ALA A 6 6.42 -7.53 6.66
CA ALA A 6 7.81 -7.96 6.62
C ALA A 6 7.87 -9.49 6.47
N CYS A 7 8.61 -9.95 5.47
CA CYS A 7 8.73 -11.37 5.13
C CYS A 7 10.17 -11.69 4.73
N THR A 8 10.53 -12.97 4.84
CA THR A 8 11.76 -13.50 4.25
C THR A 8 11.44 -14.04 2.86
N VAL A 9 12.30 -13.71 1.89
CA VAL A 9 12.20 -14.19 0.51
C VAL A 9 13.43 -15.03 0.22
N ASP A 10 13.23 -16.33 0.03
CA ASP A 10 14.31 -17.23 -0.36
C ASP A 10 14.42 -17.22 -1.89
N ILE A 11 15.64 -17.07 -2.40
CA ILE A 11 15.96 -17.03 -3.83
C ILE A 11 16.71 -18.31 -4.22
N ASP A 12 16.30 -18.92 -5.32
CA ASP A 12 17.08 -19.92 -6.04
C ASP A 12 18.10 -19.16 -6.89
N GLU A 13 19.36 -19.14 -6.45
CA GLU A 13 20.45 -18.40 -7.08
C GLU A 13 20.83 -18.95 -8.46
N GLU A 14 20.69 -20.27 -8.67
CA GLU A 14 21.00 -20.90 -9.95
C GLU A 14 19.97 -20.53 -11.04
N GLN A 15 18.70 -20.42 -10.64
CA GLN A 15 17.60 -20.10 -11.56
C GLN A 15 17.23 -18.61 -11.60
N ASP A 16 17.82 -17.79 -10.73
CA ASP A 16 17.48 -16.38 -10.49
C ASP A 16 15.96 -16.19 -10.25
N LYS A 17 15.40 -17.01 -9.35
CA LYS A 17 13.95 -17.05 -9.09
C LYS A 17 13.63 -17.08 -7.60
N ILE A 18 12.52 -16.45 -7.24
CA ILE A 18 11.95 -16.59 -5.90
C ILE A 18 11.55 -18.05 -5.71
N LEU A 19 12.13 -18.71 -4.71
CA LEU A 19 11.77 -20.06 -4.30
C LEU A 19 10.48 -20.04 -3.48
N ARG A 20 10.46 -19.23 -2.41
CA ARG A 20 9.31 -19.05 -1.50
C ARG A 20 9.35 -17.72 -0.77
N ILE A 21 8.18 -17.30 -0.30
CA ILE A 21 7.98 -16.16 0.60
C ILE A 21 7.41 -16.71 1.90
N ARG A 22 8.02 -16.37 3.02
CA ARG A 22 7.67 -16.90 4.35
C ARG A 22 7.65 -15.77 5.39
N PRO A 23 6.95 -15.95 6.53
CA PRO A 23 7.10 -15.03 7.65
C PRO A 23 8.58 -14.79 7.98
N PHE A 24 8.93 -13.53 8.25
CA PHE A 24 10.21 -13.19 8.83
C PHE A 24 10.25 -13.65 10.29
N HIS A 25 11.34 -14.32 10.67
CA HIS A 25 11.62 -14.85 11.99
C HIS A 25 12.72 -14.00 12.65
N PHE A 26 12.40 -13.35 13.77
CA PHE A 26 13.31 -12.46 14.47
C PHE A 26 14.49 -13.22 15.11
N ASP A 27 14.24 -14.45 15.54
CA ASP A 27 15.20 -15.36 16.15
C ASP A 27 16.24 -15.94 15.18
N GLU A 28 16.12 -15.66 13.87
CA GLU A 28 17.17 -15.95 12.88
C GLU A 28 18.35 -14.96 12.97
N HIS A 29 18.14 -13.78 13.57
CA HIS A 29 19.12 -12.69 13.55
C HIS A 29 19.39 -12.04 14.92
N GLN A 30 18.46 -12.19 15.86
CA GLN A 30 18.56 -11.59 17.20
C GLN A 30 18.15 -12.62 18.25
N THR A 31 18.79 -12.60 19.42
CA THR A 31 18.35 -13.45 20.53
C THR A 31 17.08 -12.89 21.18
N PRO A 32 16.27 -13.72 21.85
CA PRO A 32 15.10 -13.25 22.60
C PRO A 32 15.40 -12.12 23.59
N GLU A 33 16.58 -12.15 24.20
CA GLU A 33 17.04 -11.14 25.16
C GLU A 33 17.38 -9.81 24.47
N GLU A 34 17.92 -9.87 23.26
CA GLU A 34 18.23 -8.67 22.45
C GLU A 34 16.97 -7.98 21.92
N LEU A 35 15.89 -8.73 21.72
CA LEU A 35 14.63 -8.19 21.20
C LEU A 35 13.90 -7.29 22.20
N ASN A 36 14.20 -7.41 23.52
CA ASN A 36 13.54 -6.68 24.60
C ASN A 36 12.01 -6.63 24.42
N ALA A 37 11.42 -7.81 24.21
CA ALA A 37 10.00 -7.95 23.92
C ALA A 37 9.12 -7.43 25.07
N TRP A 38 8.02 -6.76 24.72
CA TRP A 38 7.02 -6.36 25.71
C TRP A 38 6.31 -7.60 26.27
N LYS A 39 5.81 -7.46 27.51
CA LYS A 39 5.00 -8.47 28.19
C LYS A 39 3.77 -7.82 28.79
N LEU A 40 2.60 -8.44 28.62
CA LEU A 40 1.36 -8.01 29.27
C LEU A 40 0.92 -9.09 30.26
N GLU A 41 0.89 -8.74 31.54
CA GLU A 41 0.44 -9.62 32.62
C GLU A 41 -0.87 -9.06 33.19
N ALA A 42 -1.95 -9.84 33.10
CA ALA A 42 -3.24 -9.45 33.64
C ALA A 42 -4.06 -10.69 34.01
N ARG A 43 -4.79 -10.59 35.13
CA ARG A 43 -5.70 -11.65 35.61
C ARG A 43 -5.04 -13.04 35.68
N GLY A 44 -3.78 -13.09 36.11
CA GLY A 44 -2.99 -14.32 36.23
C GLY A 44 -2.53 -14.94 34.90
N LYS A 45 -2.74 -14.26 33.76
CA LYS A 45 -2.27 -14.67 32.44
C LYS A 45 -1.16 -13.76 31.95
N THR A 46 -0.33 -14.30 31.08
CA THR A 46 0.74 -13.60 30.37
C THR A 46 0.44 -13.62 28.88
N PHE A 47 0.57 -12.48 28.22
CA PHE A 47 0.52 -12.34 26.77
C PHE A 47 1.80 -11.68 26.26
N GLU A 48 2.41 -12.31 25.27
CA GLU A 48 3.73 -11.96 24.74
C GLU A 48 3.69 -11.95 23.20
N PRO A 49 4.52 -11.12 22.54
CA PRO A 49 4.70 -11.18 21.10
C PRO A 49 5.34 -12.50 20.69
N GLY A 50 5.09 -12.92 19.44
CA GLY A 50 5.76 -14.09 18.88
C GLY A 50 7.11 -13.72 18.26
N PHE A 51 7.93 -14.73 17.97
CA PHE A 51 9.24 -14.56 17.30
C PHE A 51 9.16 -14.45 15.77
N LYS A 52 7.96 -14.34 15.20
CA LYS A 52 7.78 -14.15 13.77
C LYS A 52 6.71 -13.13 13.46
N THR A 53 6.85 -12.54 12.28
CA THR A 53 5.83 -11.71 11.64
C THR A 53 4.59 -12.53 11.29
N LEU A 54 3.44 -11.87 11.22
CA LEU A 54 2.16 -12.48 10.85
C LEU A 54 1.66 -11.83 9.57
N ILE A 55 2.19 -12.30 8.45
CA ILE A 55 1.94 -11.73 7.13
C ILE A 55 0.59 -12.17 6.55
N SER A 56 0.01 -11.30 5.72
CA SER A 56 -1.27 -11.59 5.07
C SER A 56 -1.20 -12.80 4.11
N PRO A 57 -2.32 -13.47 3.82
CA PRO A 57 -2.38 -14.51 2.79
C PRO A 57 -1.96 -13.99 1.40
N LEU A 58 -2.22 -12.71 1.11
CA LEU A 58 -1.78 -12.07 -0.13
C LEU A 58 -0.25 -12.00 -0.22
N SER A 59 0.42 -11.69 0.89
CA SER A 59 1.88 -11.67 0.99
C SER A 59 2.47 -13.07 0.76
N LEU A 60 1.87 -14.12 1.35
CA LEU A 60 2.31 -15.52 1.16
C LEU A 60 2.25 -15.97 -0.31
N CYS A 61 1.25 -15.52 -1.06
CA CYS A 61 1.08 -15.88 -2.47
C CYS A 61 1.69 -14.88 -3.46
N TYR A 62 2.42 -13.86 -2.98
CA TYR A 62 2.89 -12.75 -3.80
C TYR A 62 3.81 -13.19 -4.95
N LYS A 63 4.54 -14.31 -4.81
CA LYS A 63 5.31 -14.95 -5.89
C LYS A 63 4.48 -15.14 -7.17
N LYS A 64 3.18 -15.45 -7.04
CA LYS A 64 2.27 -15.61 -8.20
C LYS A 64 2.01 -14.29 -8.94
N ARG A 65 2.07 -13.15 -8.25
CA ARG A 65 1.96 -11.81 -8.88
C ARG A 65 3.24 -11.46 -9.64
N VAL A 66 4.41 -11.74 -9.05
CA VAL A 66 5.72 -11.50 -9.67
C VAL A 66 5.82 -12.19 -11.04
N TYR A 67 5.43 -13.47 -11.10
CA TYR A 67 5.50 -14.30 -12.30
C TYR A 67 4.17 -14.48 -13.02
N SER A 68 3.22 -13.57 -12.82
CA SER A 68 1.92 -13.64 -13.47
C SER A 68 2.06 -13.55 -15.00
N LYS A 69 1.26 -14.34 -15.73
CA LYS A 69 1.13 -14.19 -17.20
C LYS A 69 0.55 -12.83 -17.61
N ASN A 70 -0.11 -12.14 -16.68
CA ASN A 70 -0.68 -10.81 -16.90
C ASN A 70 0.28 -9.67 -16.53
N ARG A 71 1.54 -9.97 -16.19
CA ARG A 71 2.55 -8.95 -15.91
C ARG A 71 2.86 -8.17 -17.19
N ILE A 72 2.84 -6.85 -17.13
CA ILE A 72 3.32 -5.98 -18.21
C ILE A 72 4.85 -6.13 -18.32
N PRO A 73 5.38 -6.69 -19.42
CA PRO A 73 6.80 -7.06 -19.51
C PRO A 73 7.67 -5.99 -20.19
N TYR A 74 7.07 -5.06 -20.92
CA TYR A 74 7.75 -3.99 -21.65
C TYR A 74 6.79 -2.80 -21.85
N PRO A 75 7.31 -1.61 -22.17
CA PRO A 75 6.49 -0.49 -22.62
C PRO A 75 5.66 -0.85 -23.85
N MET A 76 4.42 -0.36 -23.87
CA MET A 76 3.47 -0.63 -24.93
C MET A 76 2.78 0.68 -25.33
N LYS A 77 2.45 0.80 -26.62
CA LYS A 77 1.73 1.92 -27.21
C LYS A 77 0.52 1.39 -27.95
N ARG A 78 -0.59 2.13 -27.96
CA ARG A 78 -1.78 1.73 -28.71
C ARG A 78 -1.51 1.90 -30.21
N VAL A 79 -1.87 0.89 -31.01
CA VAL A 79 -1.48 0.81 -32.43
C VAL A 79 -2.06 1.96 -33.27
N ASP A 80 -3.21 2.49 -32.87
CA ASP A 80 -3.94 3.57 -33.54
C ASP A 80 -3.77 4.92 -32.82
N TRP A 81 -2.74 5.08 -31.99
CA TRP A 81 -2.49 6.36 -31.32
C TRP A 81 -1.24 7.01 -31.90
N ASP A 82 -1.40 8.18 -32.53
CA ASP A 82 -0.30 9.02 -32.99
C ASP A 82 -0.31 10.37 -32.25
N PRO A 83 0.72 10.70 -31.44
CA PRO A 83 0.80 12.00 -30.77
C PRO A 83 0.88 13.19 -31.73
N ASN A 84 1.40 12.98 -32.95
CA ASN A 84 1.55 14.03 -33.97
C ASN A 84 0.46 13.97 -35.06
N GLY A 85 -0.54 13.11 -34.88
CA GLY A 85 -1.59 12.86 -35.86
C GLY A 85 -2.92 12.51 -35.20
N GLU A 86 -3.58 11.47 -35.69
CA GLU A 86 -4.87 11.03 -35.15
C GLU A 86 -4.68 10.26 -33.83
N ARG A 87 -5.38 10.71 -32.77
CA ARG A 87 -5.22 10.19 -31.40
C ARG A 87 -6.31 9.22 -30.97
N HIS A 88 -7.34 8.99 -31.80
CA HIS A 88 -8.40 7.99 -31.61
C HIS A 88 -8.82 7.72 -30.15
N PRO A 89 -9.30 8.72 -29.38
CA PRO A 89 -9.73 8.51 -27.99
C PRO A 89 -10.91 7.52 -27.87
N GLU A 90 -11.75 7.42 -28.89
CA GLU A 90 -12.91 6.53 -28.98
C GLU A 90 -12.56 5.04 -29.04
N THR A 91 -11.32 4.69 -29.40
CA THR A 91 -10.85 3.29 -29.47
C THR A 91 -10.12 2.82 -28.20
N ARG A 92 -10.07 3.68 -27.17
CA ARG A 92 -9.52 3.31 -25.85
C ARG A 92 -10.35 2.17 -25.23
N GLY A 93 -9.68 1.09 -24.83
CA GLY A 93 -10.32 -0.11 -24.28
C GLY A 93 -10.70 -1.17 -25.31
N THR A 94 -10.56 -0.90 -26.61
CA THR A 94 -10.85 -1.86 -27.70
C THR A 94 -9.65 -2.11 -28.60
N SER A 95 -8.85 -1.08 -28.90
CA SER A 95 -7.69 -1.20 -29.79
C SER A 95 -6.52 -1.93 -29.15
N GLY A 96 -5.70 -2.55 -30.00
CA GLY A 96 -4.54 -3.35 -29.60
C GLY A 96 -3.32 -2.50 -29.23
N TYR A 97 -2.26 -3.18 -28.80
CA TYR A 97 -1.00 -2.56 -28.43
C TYR A 97 0.17 -3.14 -29.20
N GLU A 98 1.14 -2.28 -29.52
CA GLU A 98 2.45 -2.66 -30.02
C GLU A 98 3.51 -2.45 -28.93
N ARG A 99 4.57 -3.26 -28.99
CA ARG A 99 5.73 -3.09 -28.12
C ARG A 99 6.58 -1.92 -28.63
N ILE A 100 7.00 -1.05 -27.71
CA ILE A 100 7.93 0.04 -28.00
C ILE A 100 9.15 -0.03 -27.06
N SER A 101 10.18 0.76 -27.35
CA SER A 101 11.34 0.89 -26.48
C SER A 101 11.06 1.77 -25.26
N TRP A 102 11.89 1.67 -24.21
CA TRP A 102 11.82 2.59 -23.08
C TRP A 102 12.14 4.03 -23.47
N ASP A 103 13.12 4.24 -24.36
CA ASP A 103 13.48 5.57 -24.83
C ASP A 103 12.33 6.23 -25.59
N GLU A 104 11.68 5.49 -26.49
CA GLU A 104 10.50 5.96 -27.22
C GLU A 104 9.35 6.30 -26.26
N ALA A 105 9.03 5.41 -25.33
CA ALA A 105 7.98 5.65 -24.34
C ALA A 105 8.27 6.90 -23.51
N ALA A 106 9.50 7.07 -23.04
CA ALA A 106 9.93 8.23 -22.26
C ALA A 106 9.86 9.52 -23.07
N GLN A 107 10.30 9.53 -24.34
CA GLN A 107 10.23 10.70 -25.20
C GLN A 107 8.80 11.10 -25.53
N ILE A 108 7.91 10.12 -25.78
CA ILE A 108 6.48 10.38 -26.00
C ILE A 108 5.86 11.05 -24.78
N VAL A 109 6.07 10.49 -23.59
CA VAL A 109 5.51 11.04 -22.34
C VAL A 109 6.08 12.43 -22.06
N ALA A 110 7.40 12.62 -22.19
CA ALA A 110 8.04 13.92 -21.97
C ALA A 110 7.58 14.98 -22.99
N GLY A 111 7.39 14.59 -24.25
CA GLY A 111 6.86 15.47 -25.30
C GLY A 111 5.44 15.94 -24.99
N GLU A 112 4.58 15.05 -24.52
CA GLU A 112 3.21 15.40 -24.12
C GLU A 112 3.17 16.28 -22.87
N ILE A 113 4.01 16.03 -21.86
CA ILE A 113 4.13 16.91 -20.69
C ILE A 113 4.49 18.33 -21.12
N LYS A 114 5.53 18.48 -21.95
CA LYS A 114 5.95 19.78 -22.48
C LYS A 114 4.84 20.46 -23.28
N ARG A 115 4.20 19.74 -24.20
CA ARG A 115 3.09 20.26 -25.00
C ARG A 115 1.95 20.79 -24.12
N MET A 116 1.56 20.03 -23.09
CA MET A 116 0.51 20.46 -22.16
C MET A 116 0.89 21.73 -21.39
N HIS A 117 2.15 21.86 -20.98
CA HIS A 117 2.65 23.06 -20.29
C HIS A 117 2.67 24.27 -21.22
N ASP A 118 3.16 24.10 -22.45
CA ASP A 118 3.32 25.17 -23.43
C ASP A 118 1.96 25.68 -23.97
N GLU A 119 0.99 24.78 -24.14
CA GLU A 119 -0.30 25.09 -24.77
C GLU A 119 -1.39 25.48 -23.76
N TYR A 120 -1.32 24.96 -22.52
CA TYR A 120 -2.36 25.15 -21.50
C TYR A 120 -1.78 25.66 -20.18
N SER A 121 -1.30 24.76 -19.34
CA SER A 121 -0.61 25.02 -18.07
C SER A 121 -0.12 23.70 -17.47
N PRO A 122 0.77 23.71 -16.46
CA PRO A 122 1.10 22.52 -15.70
C PRO A 122 -0.12 21.81 -15.10
N GLU A 123 -1.10 22.57 -14.60
CA GLU A 123 -2.34 22.04 -14.01
C GLU A 123 -3.24 21.32 -15.02
N ALA A 124 -2.99 21.43 -16.33
CA ALA A 124 -3.71 20.66 -17.34
C ALA A 124 -3.35 19.15 -17.33
N ILE A 125 -2.31 18.76 -16.59
CA ILE A 125 -1.93 17.37 -16.38
C ILE A 125 -2.60 16.86 -15.10
N LEU A 126 -3.53 15.91 -15.24
CA LEU A 126 -4.14 15.22 -14.10
C LEU A 126 -3.22 14.08 -13.62
N CYS A 127 -2.88 14.09 -12.33
CA CYS A 127 -2.24 12.99 -11.64
C CYS A 127 -3.25 12.27 -10.73
N GLU A 128 -3.60 11.05 -11.10
CA GLU A 128 -4.40 10.14 -10.27
C GLU A 128 -3.49 9.25 -9.43
N ILE A 129 -3.78 9.19 -8.14
CA ILE A 129 -3.02 8.43 -7.16
C ILE A 129 -4.01 7.74 -6.23
N ASP A 130 -4.04 6.41 -6.31
CA ASP A 130 -4.96 5.60 -5.52
C ASP A 130 -4.54 5.54 -4.03
N GLY A 131 -5.40 5.01 -3.16
CA GLY A 131 -5.15 4.93 -1.72
C GLY A 131 -4.19 3.84 -1.29
N HIS A 132 -4.01 2.82 -2.12
CA HIS A 132 -3.12 1.72 -1.84
C HIS A 132 -2.07 1.56 -2.93
N GLY A 133 -0.86 1.24 -2.51
CA GLY A 133 0.26 0.99 -3.39
C GLY A 133 1.23 -0.02 -2.78
N GLU A 134 2.21 -0.43 -3.57
CA GLU A 134 3.25 -1.33 -3.08
C GLU A 134 4.03 -0.67 -1.93
N THR A 135 4.21 -1.40 -0.82
CA THR A 135 4.87 -0.87 0.37
C THR A 135 6.37 -0.72 0.11
N LYS A 136 6.79 0.48 -0.25
CA LYS A 136 8.19 0.84 -0.50
C LYS A 136 8.47 2.22 0.08
N VAL A 137 9.61 2.36 0.74
CA VAL A 137 10.06 3.66 1.28
C VAL A 137 10.69 4.51 0.18
N VAL A 138 11.61 3.92 -0.60
CA VAL A 138 12.33 4.63 -1.67
C VAL A 138 11.49 4.80 -2.94
N HIS A 139 10.79 3.73 -3.35
CA HIS A 139 9.93 3.73 -4.53
C HIS A 139 8.46 3.80 -4.13
N ALA A 140 8.13 4.75 -3.27
CA ALA A 140 6.76 4.92 -2.77
C ALA A 140 5.83 5.15 -3.96
N ALA A 141 4.87 4.24 -4.16
CA ALA A 141 4.01 4.19 -5.35
C ALA A 141 3.31 5.53 -5.65
N HIS A 142 2.99 6.28 -4.60
CA HIS A 142 2.33 7.58 -4.69
C HIS A 142 3.32 8.74 -4.86
N GLY A 143 4.49 8.66 -4.20
CA GLY A 143 5.43 9.79 -4.12
C GLY A 143 6.27 10.00 -5.37
N CYS A 144 6.63 8.93 -6.09
CA CYS A 144 7.54 9.06 -7.22
C CYS A 144 6.94 9.87 -8.37
N ILE A 145 5.66 9.64 -8.69
CA ILE A 145 4.99 10.34 -9.80
C ILE A 145 4.68 11.80 -9.45
N THR A 146 4.23 12.08 -8.22
CA THR A 146 4.01 13.47 -7.78
C THR A 146 5.30 14.25 -7.77
N GLN A 147 6.38 13.65 -7.28
CA GLN A 147 7.67 14.31 -7.22
C GLN A 147 8.21 14.59 -8.64
N LEU A 148 8.04 13.64 -9.57
CA LEU A 148 8.41 13.87 -10.97
C LEU A 148 7.65 15.06 -11.57
N LEU A 149 6.32 15.07 -11.46
CA LEU A 149 5.49 16.11 -12.06
C LEU A 149 5.70 17.49 -11.40
N ASP A 150 5.91 17.53 -10.09
CA ASP A 150 6.27 18.75 -9.36
C ASP A 150 7.60 19.33 -9.89
N LEU A 151 8.62 18.49 -10.07
CA LEU A 151 9.89 18.88 -10.69
C LEU A 151 9.74 19.30 -12.16
N CYS A 152 8.72 18.81 -12.88
CA CYS A 152 8.43 19.19 -14.25
C CYS A 152 7.68 20.53 -14.37
N GLY A 153 7.16 21.09 -13.27
CA GLY A 153 6.48 22.40 -13.26
C GLY A 153 5.10 22.42 -12.61
N GLY A 154 4.62 21.28 -12.10
CA GLY A 154 3.32 21.18 -11.42
C GLY A 154 2.31 20.29 -12.17
N PHE A 155 1.18 20.05 -11.53
CA PHE A 155 0.10 19.19 -12.02
C PHE A 155 -1.19 19.40 -11.19
N THR A 156 -2.33 18.95 -11.71
CA THR A 156 -3.56 18.81 -10.92
C THR A 156 -3.58 17.44 -10.25
N LEU A 157 -3.61 17.42 -8.91
CA LEU A 157 -3.78 16.19 -8.14
C LEU A 157 -5.27 15.84 -8.00
N GLN A 158 -5.63 14.59 -8.26
CA GLN A 158 -6.95 14.07 -7.87
C GLN A 158 -7.09 14.09 -6.35
N ALA A 159 -8.00 14.92 -5.84
CA ALA A 159 -8.42 14.85 -4.45
C ALA A 159 -9.23 13.56 -4.23
N ARG A 160 -8.76 12.70 -3.32
CA ARG A 160 -9.49 11.49 -2.93
C ARG A 160 -10.51 11.77 -1.84
N GLN A 161 -11.67 11.14 -1.96
CA GLN A 161 -12.62 10.98 -0.86
C GLN A 161 -11.99 10.14 0.28
N PRO A 162 -12.41 10.34 1.54
CA PRO A 162 -11.93 9.57 2.68
C PRO A 162 -12.61 8.19 2.75
N ASP A 163 -12.45 7.36 1.72
CA ASP A 163 -13.12 6.06 1.51
C ASP A 163 -13.15 5.16 2.76
N SER A 164 -12.04 5.09 3.48
CA SER A 164 -11.87 4.25 4.67
C SER A 164 -12.49 4.87 5.93
N TRP A 165 -12.86 6.15 5.87
CA TRP A 165 -13.28 6.97 7.01
C TRP A 165 -14.58 7.75 6.78
N GLU A 166 -15.34 7.51 5.72
CA GLU A 166 -16.46 8.37 5.29
C GLU A 166 -17.36 8.82 6.46
N GLY A 167 -17.92 7.88 7.24
CA GLY A 167 -18.78 8.21 8.38
C GLY A 167 -18.06 8.93 9.53
N TRP A 168 -16.77 8.69 9.71
CA TRP A 168 -15.95 9.39 10.68
C TRP A 168 -15.63 10.82 10.22
N TYR A 169 -15.25 10.98 8.97
CA TYR A 169 -14.80 12.23 8.38
C TYR A 169 -15.95 13.22 8.23
N TRP A 170 -17.09 12.78 7.66
CA TRP A 170 -18.26 13.63 7.40
C TRP A 170 -19.24 13.71 8.56
N GLY A 171 -19.08 12.84 9.58
CA GLY A 171 -20.00 12.75 10.71
C GLY A 171 -19.29 12.95 12.05
N ALA A 172 -18.63 11.90 12.54
CA ALA A 172 -18.08 11.86 13.89
C ALA A 172 -17.12 13.02 14.18
N LYS A 173 -16.34 13.46 13.19
CA LYS A 173 -15.42 14.59 13.32
C LYS A 173 -16.10 15.86 13.82
N HIS A 174 -17.34 16.11 13.41
CA HIS A 174 -18.10 17.28 13.85
C HIS A 174 -18.68 17.13 15.26
N VAL A 175 -18.66 15.92 15.82
CA VAL A 175 -19.10 15.64 17.19
C VAL A 175 -17.96 15.77 18.18
N TRP A 176 -16.77 15.23 17.86
CA TRP A 176 -15.66 15.10 18.81
C TRP A 176 -14.28 15.52 18.28
N GLY A 177 -14.20 16.10 17.08
CA GLY A 177 -12.94 16.47 16.45
C GLY A 177 -12.19 15.25 15.90
N MET A 178 -10.98 14.97 16.40
CA MET A 178 -10.09 13.93 15.86
C MET A 178 -9.71 14.14 14.38
N ASP A 179 -9.43 15.39 14.02
CA ASP A 179 -8.84 15.73 12.73
C ASP A 179 -7.55 14.92 12.42
N PRO A 180 -7.30 14.55 11.14
CA PRO A 180 -8.09 14.94 9.98
C PRO A 180 -9.28 14.01 9.65
N LEU A 181 -9.35 12.80 10.21
CA LEU A 181 -10.27 11.74 9.74
C LEU A 181 -11.52 11.53 10.60
N GLY A 182 -11.56 12.07 11.82
CA GLY A 182 -12.65 11.83 12.77
C GLY A 182 -12.62 10.48 13.47
N GLN A 183 -11.69 9.58 13.11
CA GLN A 183 -11.46 8.30 13.80
C GLN A 183 -10.84 8.55 15.18
N GLN A 184 -11.10 7.68 16.17
CA GLN A 184 -10.39 7.76 17.44
C GLN A 184 -8.90 7.42 17.27
N ASN A 185 -8.03 8.40 17.51
CA ASN A 185 -6.57 8.30 17.33
C ASN A 185 -5.83 7.98 18.64
N GLN A 186 -6.49 8.14 19.79
CA GLN A 186 -5.90 7.93 21.11
C GLN A 186 -6.02 6.46 21.52
N GLN A 187 -5.15 5.61 20.96
CA GLN A 187 -5.19 4.15 21.16
C GLN A 187 -4.03 3.60 22.01
N ASN A 188 -3.23 4.48 22.61
CA ASN A 188 -2.08 4.06 23.42
C ASN A 188 -2.52 3.27 24.66
N ASN A 189 -1.85 2.15 24.93
CA ASN A 189 -2.09 1.27 26.09
C ASN A 189 -3.52 0.72 26.24
N VAL A 190 -4.40 0.90 25.24
CA VAL A 190 -5.79 0.42 25.30
C VAL A 190 -5.87 -1.09 25.52
N ILE A 191 -4.95 -1.86 24.92
CA ILE A 191 -4.92 -3.31 25.11
C ILE A 191 -4.59 -3.70 26.56
N LYS A 192 -3.71 -2.95 27.22
CA LYS A 192 -3.37 -3.17 28.63
C LYS A 192 -4.55 -2.80 29.53
N ASP A 193 -5.20 -1.67 29.25
CA ASP A 193 -6.38 -1.23 29.99
C ASP A 193 -7.53 -2.25 29.87
N ILE A 194 -7.79 -2.74 28.65
CA ILE A 194 -8.77 -3.81 28.40
C ILE A 194 -8.39 -5.10 29.16
N SER A 195 -7.12 -5.49 29.19
CA SER A 195 -6.72 -6.75 29.86
C SER A 195 -6.85 -6.67 31.39
N GLU A 196 -6.55 -5.52 31.99
CA GLU A 196 -6.64 -5.29 33.43
C GLU A 196 -8.09 -5.06 33.88
N HIS A 197 -8.87 -4.30 33.11
CA HIS A 197 -10.15 -3.73 33.56
C HIS A 197 -11.37 -4.15 32.73
N GLY A 198 -11.19 -4.69 31.53
CA GLY A 198 -12.28 -5.06 30.64
C GLY A 198 -13.00 -6.35 31.06
N ASP A 199 -14.34 -6.32 31.01
CA ASP A 199 -15.18 -7.50 31.20
C ASP A 199 -15.77 -8.03 29.88
N ALA A 200 -15.91 -7.16 28.88
CA ALA A 200 -16.39 -7.51 27.54
C ALA A 200 -15.81 -6.55 26.48
N VAL A 201 -15.64 -7.05 25.26
CA VAL A 201 -15.28 -6.26 24.07
C VAL A 201 -16.36 -6.46 23.02
N LEU A 202 -16.90 -5.35 22.49
CA LEU A 202 -17.95 -5.38 21.47
C LEU A 202 -17.35 -5.04 20.10
N PHE A 203 -17.43 -5.98 19.18
CA PHE A 203 -16.99 -5.80 17.79
C PHE A 203 -18.16 -5.28 16.95
N LEU A 204 -18.18 -3.97 16.68
CA LEU A 204 -19.23 -3.30 15.90
C LEU A 204 -18.63 -2.73 14.61
N GLY A 205 -19.08 -3.23 13.46
CA GLY A 205 -18.58 -2.79 12.15
C GLY A 205 -17.10 -3.14 11.91
N CYS A 206 -16.58 -4.18 12.56
CA CYS A 206 -15.19 -4.61 12.44
C CYS A 206 -15.06 -6.14 12.34
N ASP A 207 -13.97 -6.57 11.70
CA ASP A 207 -13.54 -7.96 11.60
C ASP A 207 -12.04 -8.02 11.95
N PRO A 208 -11.67 -8.50 13.16
CA PRO A 208 -10.29 -8.51 13.63
C PRO A 208 -9.37 -9.51 12.91
N GLU A 209 -9.92 -10.40 12.07
CA GLU A 209 -9.15 -11.37 11.29
C GLU A 209 -8.85 -10.87 9.88
N THR A 210 -9.83 -10.22 9.24
CA THR A 210 -9.77 -9.97 7.80
C THR A 210 -9.22 -8.58 7.46
N THR A 211 -9.68 -7.52 8.13
CA THR A 211 -9.39 -6.14 7.72
C THR A 211 -8.06 -5.56 8.21
N PRO A 212 -7.44 -5.98 9.34
CA PRO A 212 -6.23 -5.30 9.84
C PRO A 212 -4.96 -5.67 9.09
N LEU A 213 -5.01 -6.63 8.16
CA LEU A 213 -3.85 -7.27 7.54
C LEU A 213 -2.91 -6.28 6.83
N GLY A 214 -3.46 -5.22 6.22
CA GLY A 214 -2.65 -4.21 5.52
C GLY A 214 -1.79 -3.33 6.42
N TRP A 215 -2.10 -3.23 7.72
CA TRP A 215 -1.47 -2.26 8.63
C TRP A 215 -1.01 -2.86 9.96
N GLY A 216 -1.86 -3.65 10.60
CA GLY A 216 -1.67 -4.24 11.94
C GLY A 216 -1.41 -5.75 11.92
N GLY A 217 -1.48 -6.39 10.75
CA GLY A 217 -1.35 -7.83 10.62
C GLY A 217 -2.39 -8.57 11.45
N TYR A 218 -2.04 -9.75 11.97
CA TYR A 218 -2.91 -10.56 12.83
C TYR A 218 -2.84 -10.20 14.33
N MET A 219 -2.37 -9.00 14.69
CA MET A 219 -2.31 -8.63 16.11
C MET A 219 -3.70 -8.55 16.75
N ALA A 220 -4.69 -7.98 16.06
CA ALA A 220 -6.06 -7.89 16.57
C ALA A 220 -6.68 -9.28 16.79
N SER A 221 -6.50 -10.19 15.83
CA SER A 221 -6.81 -11.61 15.95
C SER A 221 -6.21 -12.26 17.20
N ARG A 222 -4.89 -12.13 17.40
CA ARG A 222 -4.18 -12.71 18.56
C ARG A 222 -4.62 -12.15 19.92
N LEU A 223 -5.26 -10.99 19.94
CA LEU A 223 -5.82 -10.42 21.15
C LEU A 223 -7.20 -10.99 21.48
N CYS A 224 -7.88 -11.57 20.49
CA CYS A 224 -9.22 -12.14 20.65
C CYS A 224 -9.21 -13.61 21.11
N TYR A 225 -8.12 -14.35 20.85
CA TYR A 225 -8.03 -15.81 21.05
C TYR A 225 -6.72 -16.22 21.74
#